data_AF-A0A522X9W1-F1
#
_entry.id   AF-A0A522X9W1-F1
#
_cell.length_a   1.000
_cell.length_b   1.000
_cell.length_c   1.000
_cell.angle_alpha   90.00
_cell.angle_beta   90.00
_cell.angle_gamma   90.00
#
_symmetry.space_group_name_H-M   'P 1'
#
loop_
_entity.id
_entity.type
_entity.pdbx_description
1 polymer ?
#
loop_
_entity_poly.entity_id
_entity_poly.type
_entity_poly.pdbx_seq_one_letter_code
_entity_poly.pdbx_strand_id
1 'polypeptide(L)'
;MLLPDLIRLTISSFVAYRLRSFLTGLGIAVGIAAVILLTSIGEGLHQFVLSEFSQFGTNLIGIQPGKKQAHGASVGILGSVRPLSIGDAQAVRRLP
;
A
#
# COMPACT_ATOMS: atom_id res chain seq x y z
N MET A 1 22.94 -0.94 48.73
CA MET A 1 24.29 -1.02 48.11
C MET A 1 24.40 -2.12 47.05
N LEU A 2 23.31 -2.79 46.63
CA LEU A 2 23.38 -3.98 45.78
C LEU A 2 23.29 -3.68 44.26
N LEU A 3 22.53 -2.65 43.85
CA LEU A 3 22.33 -2.29 42.44
C LEU A 3 23.61 -1.95 41.66
N PRO A 4 24.51 -1.07 42.15
CA PRO A 4 25.70 -0.69 41.39
C PRO A 4 26.68 -1.85 41.22
N ASP A 5 26.78 -2.73 42.22
CA ASP A 5 27.64 -3.92 42.16
C ASP A 5 27.12 -4.96 41.16
N LEU A 6 25.80 -5.16 41.11
CA LEU A 6 25.17 -6.05 40.12
C LEU A 6 25.39 -5.54 38.69
N ILE A 7 25.17 -4.24 38.45
CA ILE A 7 25.40 -3.63 37.14
C ILE A 7 26.88 -3.78 36.74
N ARG A 8 27.81 -3.54 37.67
CA ARG A 8 29.26 -3.68 37.42
C ARG A 8 29.65 -5.13 37.10
N LEU A 9 29.09 -6.10 37.81
CA LEU A 9 29.35 -7.54 37.59
C LEU A 9 28.78 -8.03 36.25
N THR A 10 27.57 -7.62 35.90
CA THR A 10 26.93 -7.97 34.62
C THR A 10 27.68 -7.35 33.44
N ILE A 11 28.06 -6.08 33.52
CA ILE A 11 28.85 -5.42 32.46
C ILE A 11 30.22 -6.09 32.31
N SER A 12 30.90 -6.42 33.42
CA SER A 12 32.19 -7.13 33.38
C SER A 12 32.07 -8.48 32.68
N SER A 13 31.00 -9.23 32.95
CA SER A 13 30.73 -10.53 32.31
C SER A 13 30.45 -10.39 30.80
N PHE A 14 29.77 -9.31 30.39
CA PHE A 14 29.50 -9.02 28.97
C PHE A 14 30.78 -8.68 28.19
N VAL A 15 31.73 -7.98 28.83
CA VAL A 15 33.04 -7.65 28.25
C VAL A 15 33.95 -8.88 28.18
N ALA A 16 33.83 -9.84 29.11
CA ALA A 16 34.60 -11.08 29.09
C ALA A 16 34.31 -11.94 27.84
N TYR A 17 33.06 -11.95 27.35
CA TYR A 17 32.63 -12.67 26.15
C TYR A 17 32.34 -11.74 24.97
N ARG A 18 33.29 -10.83 24.69
CA ARG A 18 33.22 -9.80 23.64
C ARG A 18 32.60 -10.24 22.32
N LEU A 19 33.05 -11.37 21.75
CA LEU A 19 32.62 -11.82 20.42
C LEU A 19 31.16 -12.29 20.43
N ARG A 20 30.75 -13.09 21.42
CA ARG A 20 29.37 -13.56 21.56
C ARG A 20 28.41 -12.40 21.80
N SER A 21 28.74 -11.56 22.77
CA SER A 21 27.95 -10.38 23.13
C SER A 21 27.78 -9.41 21.96
N PHE A 22 28.86 -9.19 21.19
CA PHE A 22 28.82 -8.34 20.00
C PHE A 22 27.94 -8.93 18.91
N LEU A 23 28.10 -10.22 18.57
CA LEU A 23 27.29 -10.87 17.53
C LEU A 23 25.80 -10.91 17.90
N THR A 24 25.46 -11.14 19.17
CA THR A 24 24.05 -11.10 19.62
C THR A 24 23.46 -9.70 19.53
N GLY A 25 24.23 -8.66 19.90
CA GLY A 25 23.79 -7.27 19.79
C GLY A 25 23.63 -6.84 18.33
N LEU A 26 24.55 -7.24 17.47
CA LEU A 26 24.50 -6.97 16.03
C LEU A 26 23.26 -7.60 15.39
N GLY A 27 22.95 -8.85 15.74
CA GLY A 27 21.74 -9.53 15.24
C GLY A 27 20.45 -8.80 15.64
N ILE A 28 20.35 -8.34 16.88
CA ILE A 28 19.20 -7.55 17.36
C ILE A 28 19.13 -6.21 16.62
N ALA A 29 20.26 -5.51 16.47
CA ALA A 29 20.31 -4.21 15.79
C ALA A 29 19.87 -4.31 14.33
N VAL A 30 20.40 -5.29 13.58
CA VAL A 30 20.01 -5.52 12.17
C VAL A 30 18.55 -5.96 12.07
N GLY A 31 18.07 -6.82 12.98
CA GLY A 31 16.68 -7.26 13.00
C GLY A 31 15.71 -6.09 13.20
N ILE A 32 15.95 -5.23 14.20
CA ILE A 32 15.11 -4.06 14.46
C ILE A 32 15.21 -3.06 13.30
N ALA A 33 16.42 -2.83 12.75
CA ALA A 33 16.61 -1.94 11.61
C ALA A 33 15.83 -2.39 10.37
N ALA A 34 15.84 -3.69 10.06
CA ALA A 34 15.10 -4.24 8.92
C ALA A 34 13.59 -4.09 9.07
N VAL A 35 13.06 -4.32 10.28
CA VAL A 35 11.63 -4.14 10.57
C VAL A 35 11.23 -2.68 10.42
N ILE A 36 11.97 -1.75 11.02
CA ILE A 36 11.69 -0.31 10.91
C ILE A 36 11.72 0.13 9.45
N LEU A 37 12.75 -0.25 8.71
CA LEU A 37 12.90 0.11 7.31
C LEU A 37 11.70 -0.37 6.48
N LEU A 38 11.31 -1.64 6.63
CA LEU A 38 10.19 -2.21 5.90
C LEU A 38 8.87 -1.50 6.25
N THR A 39 8.62 -1.24 7.53
CA THR A 39 7.40 -0.55 7.97
C THR A 39 7.34 0.88 7.44
N SER A 40 8.45 1.63 7.51
CA SER A 40 8.50 2.99 6.99
C SER A 40 8.29 3.04 5.47
N ILE A 41 8.88 2.11 4.73
CA ILE A 41 8.67 2.01 3.27
C ILE A 41 7.21 1.65 2.96
N GLY A 42 6.64 0.67 3.68
CA GLY A 42 5.26 0.23 3.48
C GLY A 42 4.24 1.35 3.71
N GLU A 43 4.40 2.09 4.81
CA GLU A 43 3.54 3.24 5.12
C GLU A 43 3.72 4.36 4.08
N GLY A 44 4.95 4.68 3.70
CA GLY A 44 5.23 5.70 2.69
C GLY A 44 4.62 5.37 1.32
N LEU A 45 4.71 4.11 0.89
CA LEU A 45 4.07 3.63 -0.34
C LEU A 45 2.54 3.69 -0.25
N HIS A 46 1.97 3.28 0.88
CA HIS A 46 0.53 3.34 1.09
C HIS A 46 0.02 4.79 0.97
N GLN A 47 0.69 5.75 1.60
CA GLN A 47 0.33 7.16 1.48
C GLN A 47 0.56 7.71 0.08
N PHE A 48 1.65 7.34 -0.58
CA PHE A 48 1.91 7.74 -1.97
C PHE A 48 0.79 7.26 -2.90
N VAL A 49 0.42 5.99 -2.80
CA VAL A 49 -0.69 5.39 -3.56
C VAL A 49 -1.99 6.14 -3.27
N LEU A 50 -2.34 6.34 -2.00
CA LEU A 50 -3.54 7.10 -1.64
C LEU A 50 -3.51 8.52 -2.20
N SER A 51 -2.36 9.20 -2.18
CA SER A 51 -2.22 10.55 -2.73
C SER A 51 -2.42 10.57 -4.24
N GLU A 52 -1.89 9.59 -4.97
CA GLU A 52 -2.02 9.47 -6.42
C GLU A 52 -3.46 9.13 -6.82
N PHE A 53 -4.08 8.17 -6.13
CA PHE A 53 -5.48 7.81 -6.39
C PHE A 53 -6.47 8.88 -5.92
N SER A 54 -6.16 9.65 -4.87
CA SER A 54 -7.00 10.77 -4.46
C SER A 54 -7.03 11.90 -5.48
N GLN A 55 -5.98 12.07 -6.30
CA GLN A 55 -5.95 13.04 -7.40
C GLN A 55 -6.93 12.68 -8.52
N PHE A 56 -7.24 11.39 -8.71
CA PHE A 56 -8.31 10.93 -9.59
C PHE A 56 -9.72 11.22 -9.04
N GLY A 57 -9.83 11.59 -7.76
CA GLY A 57 -11.09 11.89 -7.08
C GLY A 57 -11.87 10.64 -6.68
N THR A 58 -12.62 10.73 -5.58
CA THR A 58 -13.51 9.66 -5.06
C THR A 58 -14.73 9.38 -5.96
N ASN A 59 -14.92 10.14 -7.05
CA ASN A 59 -16.07 10.02 -7.96
C ASN A 59 -15.62 9.74 -9.41
N LEU A 60 -15.01 8.58 -9.64
CA LEU A 60 -14.63 8.11 -10.97
C LEU A 60 -15.85 7.55 -11.71
N ILE A 61 -16.43 8.33 -12.63
CA ILE A 61 -17.49 7.87 -13.54
C ILE A 61 -16.85 7.35 -14.83
N GLY A 62 -16.64 6.03 -14.89
CA GLY A 62 -16.14 5.35 -16.10
C GLY A 62 -17.25 5.19 -17.14
N ILE A 63 -17.21 5.98 -18.22
CA ILE A 63 -18.16 5.88 -19.32
C ILE A 63 -17.58 4.99 -20.42
N GLN A 64 -17.97 3.73 -20.46
CA GLN A 64 -17.63 2.81 -21.55
C GLN A 64 -18.82 2.69 -22.51
N PRO A 65 -18.70 3.10 -23.79
CA PRO A 65 -19.75 2.85 -24.78
C PRO A 65 -19.87 1.34 -25.04
N GLY A 66 -20.91 0.73 -24.48
CA GLY A 66 -21.21 -0.68 -24.64
C GLY A 66 -21.65 -1.00 -26.07
N LYS A 67 -20.94 -1.95 -26.69
CA LYS A 67 -21.46 -2.71 -27.85
C LYS A 67 -22.75 -3.38 -27.40
N LYS A 68 -23.80 -3.29 -28.23
CA LYS A 68 -25.13 -3.81 -27.88
C LYS A 68 -25.10 -5.32 -27.63
N GLN A 69 -25.00 -5.74 -26.36
CA GLN A 69 -25.48 -7.06 -25.94
C GLN A 69 -26.96 -6.88 -25.58
N ALA A 70 -27.82 -6.79 -26.60
CA ALA A 70 -29.25 -6.88 -26.38
C ALA A 70 -29.57 -8.33 -25.97
N HIS A 71 -29.99 -8.52 -24.71
CA HIS A 71 -30.65 -9.74 -24.29
C HIS A 71 -31.89 -9.93 -25.16
N GLY A 72 -31.88 -10.97 -25.99
CA GLY A 72 -33.00 -11.33 -26.85
C GLY A 72 -32.83 -10.85 -28.30
N ALA A 73 -32.35 -11.75 -29.14
CA ALA A 73 -32.46 -11.73 -30.61
C ALA A 73 -31.96 -10.47 -31.35
N SER A 74 -30.80 -10.57 -31.98
CA SER A 74 -30.72 -10.36 -33.44
C SER A 74 -29.33 -10.72 -33.97
N VAL A 75 -29.36 -11.57 -34.98
CA VAL A 75 -28.43 -11.63 -36.11
C VAL A 75 -27.87 -10.24 -36.44
N GLY A 76 -26.55 -10.13 -36.61
CA GLY A 76 -25.94 -8.88 -37.06
C GLY A 76 -24.48 -8.70 -36.70
N ILE A 77 -23.62 -9.53 -37.29
CA ILE A 77 -22.21 -9.20 -37.52
C ILE A 77 -22.22 -7.86 -38.28
N LEU A 78 -21.93 -6.74 -37.62
CA LEU A 78 -21.41 -5.47 -38.16
C LEU A 78 -21.50 -4.38 -37.07
N GLY A 79 -20.38 -4.17 -36.37
CA GLY A 79 -19.78 -2.85 -36.10
C GLY A 79 -20.59 -1.66 -35.55
N SER A 80 -21.83 -1.78 -35.08
CA SER A 80 -22.57 -0.63 -34.54
C SER A 80 -22.14 -0.30 -33.10
N VAL A 81 -20.97 0.34 -32.98
CA VAL A 81 -20.62 1.09 -31.77
C VAL A 81 -21.58 2.28 -31.74
N ARG A 82 -22.55 2.26 -30.82
CA ARG A 82 -23.44 3.41 -30.62
C ARG A 82 -22.56 4.55 -30.06
N PRO A 83 -22.38 5.66 -30.79
CA PRO A 83 -21.58 6.76 -30.27
C PRO A 83 -22.30 7.37 -29.06
N LEU A 84 -21.51 7.87 -28.12
CA LEU A 84 -22.00 8.58 -26.95
C LEU A 84 -22.87 9.75 -27.40
N SER A 85 -24.10 9.80 -26.90
CA SER A 85 -25.08 10.83 -27.26
C SER A 85 -25.12 11.93 -26.20
N ILE A 86 -25.61 13.11 -26.58
CA ILE A 86 -25.75 14.23 -25.64
C ILE A 86 -26.71 13.91 -24.49
N GLY A 87 -27.64 12.96 -24.68
CA GLY A 87 -28.55 12.48 -23.64
C GLY A 87 -27.82 11.71 -22.53
N ASP A 88 -26.76 10.98 -22.88
CA ASP A 88 -25.93 10.26 -21.91
C ASP A 88 -25.15 11.23 -21.03
N ALA A 89 -24.67 12.35 -21.60
CA ALA A 89 -24.03 13.43 -20.84
C ALA A 89 -25.00 14.10 -19.85
N GLN A 90 -26.28 14.27 -20.19
CA GLN A 90 -27.30 14.82 -19.29
C GLN A 90 -27.67 13.84 -18.17
N ALA A 91 -27.62 12.52 -18.43
CA ALA A 91 -27.88 11.50 -17.43
C ALA A 91 -26.77 11.47 -16.36
N VAL A 92 -25.50 11.58 -16.78
CA VAL A 92 -24.35 11.63 -15.86
C VAL A 92 -24.40 12.89 -14.97
N ARG A 93 -24.84 14.03 -15.50
CA ARG A 93 -24.95 15.29 -14.74
C ARG A 93 -26.01 15.25 -13.61
N ARG A 94 -26.89 14.25 -13.60
CA ARG A 94 -27.93 14.07 -12.55
C ARG A 94 -27.50 13.14 -11.42
N LEU A 95 -26.33 12.51 -11.53
CA LEU A 95 -25.75 11.72 -10.46
C LEU A 95 -25.12 12.65 -9.41
N PRO A 96 -25.25 12.33 -8.11
CA PRO A 96 -24.69 13.13 -7.01
C PRO A 96 -23.15 13.14 -6.99
#